data_AF-A0A0R3VXP8-F1
#
_entry.id   AF-A0A0R3VXP8-F1
#
_cell.length_a   1.000
_cell.length_b   1.000
_cell.length_c   1.000
_cell.angle_alpha   90.00
_cell.angle_beta   90.00
_cell.angle_gamma   90.00
#
_symmetry.space_group_name_H-M   'P 1'
#
loop_
_entity.id
_entity.type
_entity.pdbx_description
1 polymer ?
#
loop_
_entity_poly.entity_id
_entity_poly.type
_entity_poly.pdbx_seq_one_letter_code
_entity_poly.pdbx_strand_id
1 'polypeptide(L)'
;MNGRIVMPPSPGGCQEMSGGCSSLKRGLGLPRRPILRRGLALFPTRGFRRLLGPNEKNLVSPHLLLPASKPSSNVRCEIVRGRYTYKHYLQAFTDPTIDALLFLYLRGTWQDGMDDKNWGCAYRSLQTLASWLLWRGIVTPLQPLPSHRDIQEALVRVGDKPSKFVGSRQWIGSLEPIGLFS
;
A
#
# COMPACT_ATOMS: atom_id res chain seq x y z
N MET A 1 25.85 27.71 -14.66
CA MET A 1 26.03 26.24 -14.68
C MET A 1 26.14 25.75 -13.23
N ASN A 2 25.55 24.59 -12.94
CA ASN A 2 25.57 23.84 -11.66
C ASN A 2 24.79 24.40 -10.46
N GLY A 3 23.47 24.51 -10.60
CA GLY A 3 22.55 24.62 -9.45
C GLY A 3 22.16 23.22 -8.93
N ARG A 4 23.02 22.57 -8.13
CA ARG A 4 22.57 21.40 -7.35
C ARG A 4 21.56 21.90 -6.31
N ILE A 5 20.29 21.53 -6.48
CA ILE A 5 19.27 21.71 -5.45
C ILE A 5 19.63 20.77 -4.29
N VAL A 6 20.35 21.30 -3.30
CA VAL A 6 20.61 20.61 -2.04
C VAL A 6 19.32 20.71 -1.21
N MET A 7 18.66 19.57 -1.01
CA MET A 7 17.53 19.51 -0.08
C MET A 7 18.04 19.79 1.34
N PRO A 8 17.40 20.70 2.10
CA PRO A 8 17.81 20.98 3.47
C PRO A 8 17.62 19.74 4.37
N PRO A 9 18.46 19.58 5.42
CA PRO A 9 18.31 18.50 6.38
C PRO A 9 16.92 18.55 7.05
N SER A 10 16.33 17.38 7.30
CA SER A 10 14.96 17.25 7.84
C SER A 10 14.83 17.93 9.21
N PRO A 11 13.91 18.90 9.38
CA PRO A 11 13.52 19.37 10.70
C PRO A 11 12.69 18.30 11.42
N GLY A 12 13.00 18.08 12.69
CA GLY A 12 12.26 17.17 13.58
C GLY A 12 10.98 17.82 14.08
N GLY A 13 9.91 17.82 13.28
CA GLY A 13 8.60 18.29 13.74
C GLY A 13 7.51 18.30 12.67
N CYS A 14 6.29 17.91 13.03
CA CYS A 14 5.14 17.82 12.11
C CYS A 14 4.62 19.21 11.65
N GLN A 15 4.76 20.25 12.49
CA GLN A 15 4.24 21.60 12.22
C GLN A 15 5.15 22.41 11.28
N GLU A 16 6.47 22.42 11.49
CA GLU A 16 7.43 23.11 10.61
C GLU A 16 7.38 22.61 9.15
N MET A 17 7.19 21.29 8.96
CA MET A 17 7.08 20.69 7.63
C MET A 17 5.87 21.20 6.83
N SER A 18 4.78 21.58 7.50
CA SER A 18 3.55 22.09 6.86
C SER A 18 3.72 23.54 6.35
N GLY A 19 4.44 24.38 7.12
CA GLY A 19 4.77 25.75 6.76
C GLY A 19 5.75 25.80 5.58
N GLY A 20 6.83 25.02 5.64
CA GLY A 20 7.81 24.93 4.55
C GLY A 20 7.21 24.38 3.25
N CYS A 21 6.33 23.38 3.34
CA CYS A 21 5.62 22.81 2.20
C CYS A 21 4.68 23.84 1.53
N SER A 22 4.00 24.68 2.31
CA SER A 22 3.10 25.71 1.80
C SER A 22 3.85 26.81 1.04
N SER A 23 5.01 27.23 1.54
CA SER A 23 5.88 28.20 0.86
C SER A 23 6.48 27.62 -0.43
N LEU A 24 6.93 26.35 -0.42
CA LEU A 24 7.45 25.69 -1.62
C LEU A 24 6.38 25.55 -2.71
N LYS A 25 5.14 25.18 -2.33
CA LYS A 25 4.02 25.08 -3.28
C LYS A 25 3.70 26.41 -3.94
N ARG A 26 3.70 27.50 -3.18
CA ARG A 26 3.51 28.85 -3.73
C ARG A 26 4.62 29.21 -4.72
N GLY A 27 5.88 28.96 -4.36
CA GLY A 27 7.02 29.23 -5.22
C GLY A 27 7.05 28.43 -6.52
N LEU A 28 6.50 27.21 -6.53
CA LEU A 28 6.47 26.32 -7.69
C LEU A 28 5.13 26.34 -8.46
N GLY A 29 4.18 27.21 -8.08
CA GLY A 29 2.85 27.28 -8.71
C GLY A 29 2.04 25.97 -8.58
N LEU A 30 2.32 25.16 -7.55
CA LEU A 30 1.70 23.85 -7.39
C LEU A 30 0.29 23.96 -6.79
N PRO A 31 -0.66 23.11 -7.22
CA PRO A 31 -2.02 23.15 -6.69
C PRO A 31 -2.07 22.78 -5.20
N ARG A 32 -3.10 23.28 -4.50
CA ARG A 32 -3.24 23.16 -3.03
C ARG A 32 -3.26 21.72 -2.51
N ARG A 33 -3.63 20.75 -3.35
CA ARG A 33 -3.59 19.31 -3.01
C ARG A 33 -2.21 18.87 -2.51
N PRO A 34 -2.13 17.84 -1.64
CA PRO A 34 -0.88 17.47 -1.02
C PRO A 34 0.03 16.68 -1.99
N ILE A 35 0.83 17.40 -2.78
CA ILE A 35 1.77 16.82 -3.75
C ILE A 35 3.13 16.51 -3.11
N LEU A 36 3.60 17.37 -2.21
CA LEU A 36 4.92 17.26 -1.60
C LEU A 36 4.82 16.45 -0.31
N ARG A 37 4.81 15.14 -0.43
CA ARG A 37 4.91 14.21 0.71
C ARG A 37 6.03 13.20 0.47
N ARG A 38 6.68 12.75 1.55
CA ARG A 38 7.81 11.81 1.48
C ARG A 38 7.49 10.53 0.69
N GLY A 39 6.24 10.03 0.77
CA GLY A 39 5.81 8.87 -0.01
C GLY A 39 5.63 9.14 -1.51
N LEU A 40 5.40 10.38 -1.91
CA LEU A 40 5.28 10.77 -3.32
C LEU A 40 6.62 11.12 -3.98
N ALA A 41 7.73 11.05 -3.22
CA ALA A 41 9.07 11.28 -3.76
C ALA A 41 9.40 10.26 -4.86
N LEU A 42 10.00 10.72 -5.96
CA LEU A 42 10.43 9.85 -7.07
C LEU A 42 11.25 8.66 -6.55
N PHE A 43 12.16 8.93 -5.61
CA PHE A 43 12.90 7.92 -4.88
C PHE A 43 12.35 7.76 -3.46
N PRO A 44 11.63 6.68 -3.16
CA PRO A 44 11.10 6.45 -1.82
C PRO A 44 12.25 6.30 -0.81
N THR A 45 12.04 6.82 0.39
CA THR A 45 12.99 6.68 1.51
C THR A 45 13.14 5.21 1.90
N ARG A 46 14.22 4.88 2.64
CA ARG A 46 14.49 3.52 3.11
C ARG A 46 13.31 2.90 3.86
N GLY A 47 12.57 3.71 4.63
CA GLY A 47 11.36 3.27 5.33
C GLY A 47 10.23 2.83 4.39
N PHE A 48 9.94 3.63 3.35
CA PHE A 48 8.93 3.29 2.34
C PHE A 48 9.32 2.03 1.55
N ARG A 49 10.58 1.90 1.11
CA ARG A 49 11.04 0.69 0.41
C ARG A 49 10.95 -0.56 1.28
N ARG A 50 11.32 -0.46 2.55
CA ARG A 50 11.27 -1.58 3.50
C ARG A 50 9.83 -2.02 3.79
N LEU A 51 8.92 -1.07 4.03
CA LEU A 51 7.56 -1.37 4.51
C LEU A 51 6.54 -1.57 3.38
N LEU A 52 6.67 -0.83 2.28
CA LEU A 52 5.70 -0.81 1.18
C LEU A 52 6.32 -1.23 -0.17
N GLY A 53 7.64 -1.28 -0.29
CA GLY A 53 8.33 -1.63 -1.55
C GLY A 53 8.71 -0.41 -2.41
N PRO A 54 9.20 -0.63 -3.64
CA PRO A 54 9.46 -1.94 -4.24
C PRO A 54 10.59 -2.69 -3.50
N ASN A 55 10.41 -4.00 -3.31
CA ASN A 55 11.40 -4.92 -2.72
C ASN A 55 11.12 -6.35 -3.23
N GLU A 56 11.95 -7.33 -2.84
CA GLU A 56 11.85 -8.74 -3.24
C GLU A 56 10.44 -9.34 -3.05
N LYS A 57 9.67 -8.84 -2.06
CA LYS A 57 8.35 -9.35 -1.70
C LYS A 57 7.19 -8.49 -2.18
N ASN A 58 7.43 -7.27 -2.66
CA ASN A 58 6.35 -6.30 -2.89
C ASN A 58 6.56 -5.55 -4.20
N LEU A 59 5.64 -5.80 -5.13
CA LEU A 59 5.50 -5.05 -6.36
C LEU A 59 4.75 -3.74 -6.08
N VAL A 60 5.18 -2.65 -6.71
CA VAL A 60 4.55 -1.32 -6.57
C VAL A 60 4.06 -0.84 -7.93
N SER A 61 2.77 -0.50 -8.00
CA SER A 61 2.09 -0.01 -9.20
C SER A 61 2.40 -0.81 -10.49
N PRO A 62 2.18 -2.15 -10.48
CA PRO A 62 2.50 -2.99 -11.64
C PRO A 62 1.76 -2.58 -12.92
N HIS A 63 0.60 -1.93 -12.80
CA HIS A 63 -0.18 -1.42 -13.93
C HIS A 63 0.58 -0.41 -14.81
N LEU A 64 1.61 0.26 -14.28
CA LEU A 64 2.42 1.22 -15.04
C LEU A 64 3.30 0.55 -16.09
N LEU A 65 3.54 -0.76 -15.95
CA LEU A 65 4.34 -1.56 -16.87
C LEU A 65 3.47 -2.27 -17.93
N LEU A 66 2.15 -2.16 -17.82
CA LEU A 66 1.24 -2.75 -18.78
C LEU A 66 1.09 -1.82 -20.00
N PRO A 67 1.05 -2.38 -21.23
CA PRO A 67 0.78 -1.58 -22.41
C PRO A 67 -0.62 -0.96 -22.32
N ALA A 68 -0.74 0.29 -22.75
CA ALA A 68 -2.05 0.93 -22.85
C ALA A 68 -2.94 0.14 -23.82
N SER A 69 -4.19 -0.10 -23.44
CA SER A 69 -5.18 -0.66 -24.36
C SER A 69 -5.32 0.26 -25.57
N LYS A 70 -5.47 -0.33 -26.77
CA LYS A 70 -5.67 0.45 -28.01
C LYS A 70 -6.88 1.36 -27.81
N PRO A 71 -6.73 2.69 -27.93
CA PRO A 71 -7.85 3.60 -27.72
C PRO A 71 -8.84 3.40 -28.85
N SER A 72 -9.99 2.78 -28.55
CA SER A 72 -11.18 2.94 -29.38
C SER A 72 -11.67 4.38 -29.21
N SER A 73 -12.09 5.03 -30.29
CA SER A 73 -12.43 6.47 -30.32
C SER A 73 -13.53 6.86 -29.32
N ASN A 74 -14.27 5.88 -28.79
CA ASN A 74 -15.40 6.09 -27.87
C ASN A 74 -15.11 5.65 -26.42
N VAL A 75 -13.87 5.33 -26.05
CA VAL A 75 -13.54 4.81 -24.70
C VAL A 75 -12.64 5.76 -23.95
N ARG A 76 -13.13 6.25 -22.80
CA ARG A 76 -12.33 7.00 -21.81
C ARG A 76 -11.78 6.03 -20.76
N CYS A 77 -10.47 5.98 -20.61
CA CYS A 77 -9.79 5.19 -19.59
C CYS A 77 -9.28 6.11 -18.47
N GLU A 78 -9.61 5.78 -17.22
CA GLU A 78 -9.14 6.50 -16.04
C GLU A 78 -8.36 5.52 -15.14
N ILE A 79 -7.14 5.91 -14.75
CA ILE A 79 -6.24 5.06 -13.97
C ILE A 79 -6.03 5.66 -12.58
N VAL A 80 -5.87 4.79 -11.59
CA VAL A 80 -5.55 5.19 -10.21
C VAL A 80 -4.30 6.05 -10.20
N ARG A 81 -4.41 7.26 -9.66
CA ARG A 81 -3.27 8.18 -9.51
C ARG A 81 -2.46 7.84 -8.27
N GLY A 82 -1.15 7.75 -8.42
CA GLY A 82 -0.19 7.56 -7.31
C GLY A 82 0.36 6.14 -7.23
N ARG A 83 1.05 5.86 -6.11
CA ARG A 83 1.67 4.55 -5.85
C ARG A 83 0.82 3.71 -4.93
N TYR A 84 0.80 2.42 -5.18
CA TYR A 84 0.24 1.43 -4.27
C TYR A 84 1.08 0.15 -4.34
N THR A 85 1.11 -0.59 -3.25
CA THR A 85 1.72 -1.89 -3.15
C THR A 85 0.70 -2.94 -3.55
N TYR A 86 1.03 -3.78 -4.52
CA TYR A 86 0.15 -4.86 -4.95
C TYR A 86 0.22 -6.03 -3.97
N LYS A 87 -0.89 -6.28 -3.26
CA LYS A 87 -1.06 -7.42 -2.38
C LYS A 87 -1.94 -8.46 -3.06
N HIS A 88 -1.50 -9.71 -3.04
CA HIS A 88 -2.13 -10.82 -3.73
C HIS A 88 -1.92 -12.13 -2.98
N TYR A 89 -2.70 -13.14 -3.32
CA TYR A 89 -2.48 -14.49 -2.83
C TYR A 89 -1.13 -15.04 -3.28
N LEU A 90 -0.50 -15.87 -2.46
CA LEU A 90 0.56 -16.82 -2.87
C LEU A 90 1.61 -16.21 -3.82
N GLN A 91 2.75 -15.80 -3.29
CA GLN A 91 3.96 -15.59 -4.11
C GLN A 91 4.62 -16.95 -4.36
N ALA A 92 4.00 -17.78 -5.19
CA ALA A 92 4.63 -19.03 -5.58
C ALA A 92 5.68 -18.75 -6.68
N PHE A 93 6.94 -19.08 -6.40
CA PHE A 93 7.85 -19.50 -7.45
C PHE A 93 7.52 -20.98 -7.69
N THR A 94 6.77 -21.29 -8.75
CA THR A 94 6.39 -22.67 -9.08
C THR A 94 7.43 -23.28 -10.01
N ASP A 95 8.23 -24.22 -9.51
CA ASP A 95 8.81 -25.29 -10.32
C ASP A 95 8.16 -26.61 -9.89
N PRO A 96 7.49 -27.36 -10.80
CA PRO A 96 6.76 -28.58 -10.47
C PRO A 96 7.65 -29.81 -10.16
N THR A 97 8.98 -29.69 -10.18
CA THR A 97 9.88 -30.85 -10.00
C THR A 97 10.48 -31.04 -8.60
N ILE A 98 10.20 -30.17 -7.61
CA ILE A 98 10.99 -30.18 -6.37
C ILE A 98 10.26 -30.79 -5.16
N ASP A 99 11.01 -31.70 -4.51
CA ASP A 99 10.68 -32.63 -3.43
C ASP A 99 10.15 -32.00 -2.12
N ALA A 100 9.50 -32.82 -1.29
CA ALA A 100 8.77 -32.40 -0.08
C ALA A 100 9.60 -31.62 0.97
N LEU A 101 10.93 -31.77 0.96
CA LEU A 101 11.85 -30.99 1.80
C LEU A 101 11.97 -29.53 1.32
N LEU A 102 11.84 -29.26 0.01
CA LEU A 102 11.75 -27.90 -0.51
C LEU A 102 10.38 -27.30 -0.19
N PHE A 103 9.31 -28.08 -0.05
CA PHE A 103 8.01 -27.57 0.37
C PHE A 103 8.05 -26.93 1.77
N LEU A 104 8.84 -27.50 2.69
CA LEU A 104 9.14 -26.89 4.00
C LEU A 104 10.05 -25.66 3.88
N TYR A 105 10.97 -25.64 2.91
CA TYR A 105 11.80 -24.47 2.57
C TYR A 105 10.99 -23.33 1.90
N LEU A 106 9.95 -23.66 1.13
CA LEU A 106 9.03 -22.77 0.42
C LEU A 106 7.94 -22.15 1.31
N ARG A 107 8.10 -22.21 2.64
CA ARG A 107 7.36 -21.37 3.59
C ARG A 107 7.53 -19.85 3.29
N GLY A 108 8.40 -19.49 2.35
CA GLY A 108 8.50 -18.16 1.74
C GLY A 108 7.47 -17.80 0.66
N THR A 109 6.58 -18.71 0.26
CA THR A 109 5.59 -18.47 -0.81
C THR A 109 4.26 -17.87 -0.33
N TRP A 110 4.09 -17.71 0.98
CA TRP A 110 2.92 -17.08 1.59
C TRP A 110 3.17 -15.59 1.77
N GLN A 111 2.34 -14.73 1.17
CA GLN A 111 2.45 -13.31 1.45
C GLN A 111 2.06 -13.08 2.92
N ASP A 112 3.00 -12.57 3.71
CA ASP A 112 2.88 -12.40 5.18
C ASP A 112 2.71 -13.72 5.98
N GLY A 113 3.08 -14.88 5.43
CA GLY A 113 3.11 -16.15 6.17
C GLY A 113 1.75 -16.85 6.38
N MET A 114 0.70 -16.42 5.67
CA MET A 114 -0.67 -16.95 5.80
C MET A 114 -1.18 -17.62 4.51
N ASP A 115 -1.85 -18.77 4.66
CA ASP A 115 -2.64 -19.40 3.61
C ASP A 115 -4.07 -18.81 3.59
N ASP A 116 -4.23 -17.77 2.77
CA ASP A 116 -5.47 -17.06 2.61
C ASP A 116 -6.26 -17.49 1.35
N LYS A 117 -5.95 -18.68 0.81
CA LYS A 117 -6.63 -19.23 -0.36
C LYS A 117 -8.13 -19.37 -0.11
N ASN A 118 -8.94 -18.84 -1.03
CA ASN A 118 -10.40 -18.85 -1.03
C ASN A 118 -11.11 -17.96 0.01
N TRP A 119 -10.40 -17.23 0.89
CA TRP A 119 -11.04 -16.33 1.87
C TRP A 119 -10.36 -14.97 2.04
N GLY A 120 -9.14 -14.79 1.55
CA GLY A 120 -8.33 -13.59 1.73
C GLY A 120 -8.55 -12.43 0.74
N CYS A 121 -9.41 -12.57 -0.28
CA CYS A 121 -9.47 -11.63 -1.41
C CYS A 121 -9.70 -10.20 -0.96
N ALA A 122 -10.67 -10.02 -0.07
CA ALA A 122 -11.04 -8.72 0.46
C ALA A 122 -9.95 -8.17 1.41
N TYR A 123 -9.28 -9.03 2.17
CA TYR A 123 -8.13 -8.63 2.99
C TYR A 123 -6.97 -8.11 2.13
N ARG A 124 -6.58 -8.83 1.06
CA ARG A 124 -5.51 -8.38 0.14
C ARG A 124 -5.88 -7.10 -0.61
N SER A 125 -7.15 -6.98 -1.01
CA SER A 125 -7.67 -5.75 -1.62
C SER A 125 -7.59 -4.57 -0.64
N LEU A 126 -7.97 -4.78 0.63
CA LEU A 126 -7.87 -3.78 1.69
C LEU A 126 -6.41 -3.39 1.98
N GLN A 127 -5.49 -4.36 2.05
CA GLN A 127 -4.06 -4.06 2.23
C GLN A 127 -3.50 -3.25 1.05
N THR A 128 -3.92 -3.54 -0.19
CA THR A 128 -3.56 -2.76 -1.37
C THR A 128 -4.06 -1.32 -1.25
N LEU A 129 -5.32 -1.11 -0.83
CA LEU A 129 -5.89 0.22 -0.61
C LEU A 129 -5.20 0.98 0.54
N ALA A 130 -4.96 0.30 1.67
CA ALA A 130 -4.26 0.87 2.81
C ALA A 130 -2.84 1.32 2.43
N SER A 131 -2.16 0.54 1.59
CA SER A 131 -0.84 0.91 1.07
C SER A 131 -0.89 2.22 0.28
N TRP A 132 -1.92 2.43 -0.53
CA TRP A 132 -2.09 3.65 -1.31
C TRP A 132 -2.27 4.88 -0.41
N LEU A 133 -3.02 4.73 0.70
CA LEU A 133 -3.18 5.79 1.70
C LEU A 133 -1.85 6.15 2.39
N LEU A 134 -1.04 5.14 2.71
CA LEU A 134 0.30 5.34 3.29
C LEU A 134 1.28 5.96 2.30
N TRP A 135 1.26 5.52 1.03
CA TRP A 135 2.02 6.12 -0.08
C TRP A 135 1.67 7.59 -0.29
N ARG A 136 0.39 7.93 -0.18
CA ARG A 136 -0.09 9.31 -0.21
C ARG A 136 0.17 10.06 1.09
N GLY A 137 0.75 9.44 2.12
CA GLY A 137 1.00 10.04 3.42
C GLY A 137 -0.25 10.67 4.04
N ILE A 138 -1.43 10.12 3.74
CA ILE A 138 -2.70 10.50 4.38
C ILE A 138 -2.72 9.93 5.80
N VAL A 139 -2.25 8.70 5.94
CA VAL A 139 -2.02 8.05 7.24
C VAL A 139 -0.57 8.29 7.66
N THR A 140 -0.38 8.86 8.84
CA THR A 140 0.93 9.10 9.46
C THR A 140 0.89 8.77 10.95
N PRO A 141 1.96 8.21 11.55
CA PRO A 141 3.26 7.92 10.94
C PRO A 141 3.23 6.74 9.96
N LEU A 142 4.31 6.56 9.18
CA LEU A 142 4.44 5.40 8.30
C LEU A 142 4.54 4.12 9.15
N GLN A 143 3.64 3.16 8.91
CA GLN A 143 3.55 1.90 9.62
C GLN A 143 3.53 0.71 8.65
N PRO A 144 3.82 -0.52 9.13
CA PRO A 144 3.58 -1.73 8.36
C PRO A 144 2.11 -1.86 7.95
N LEU A 145 1.84 -2.59 6.86
CA LEU A 145 0.47 -2.91 6.47
C LEU A 145 -0.16 -3.85 7.51
N PRO A 146 -1.46 -3.70 7.80
CA PRO A 146 -2.14 -4.55 8.77
C PRO A 146 -2.18 -5.99 8.28
N SER A 147 -1.93 -6.93 9.19
CA SER A 147 -2.13 -8.36 8.96
C SER A 147 -3.62 -8.71 8.91
N HIS A 148 -3.95 -9.93 8.48
CA HIS A 148 -5.32 -10.44 8.54
C HIS A 148 -5.91 -10.34 9.95
N ARG A 149 -5.10 -10.67 10.96
CA ARG A 149 -5.51 -10.59 12.35
C ARG A 149 -5.79 -9.16 12.80
N ASP A 150 -4.93 -8.20 12.44
CA ASP A 150 -5.14 -6.79 12.77
C ASP A 150 -6.46 -6.26 12.16
N ILE A 151 -6.77 -6.70 10.94
CA ILE A 151 -8.04 -6.37 10.27
C ILE A 151 -9.22 -6.99 11.04
N GLN A 152 -9.14 -8.26 11.40
CA GLN A 152 -10.19 -8.93 12.17
C GLN A 152 -10.40 -8.29 13.55
N GLU A 153 -9.33 -7.96 14.25
CA GLU A 153 -9.37 -7.27 15.55
C GLU A 153 -9.98 -5.87 15.39
N ALA A 154 -9.68 -5.16 14.31
CA ALA A 154 -10.31 -3.88 14.02
C ALA A 154 -11.83 -4.02 13.79
N LEU A 155 -12.27 -5.04 13.06
CA LEU A 155 -13.69 -5.32 12.82
C LEU A 155 -14.46 -5.69 14.09
N VAL A 156 -13.84 -6.48 14.97
CA VAL A 156 -14.42 -6.78 16.29
C VAL A 156 -14.48 -5.53 17.15
N ARG A 157 -13.43 -4.70 17.13
CA ARG A 157 -13.36 -3.47 17.94
C ARG A 157 -14.43 -2.45 17.54
N VAL A 158 -14.79 -2.36 16.26
CA VAL A 158 -15.88 -1.48 15.81
C VAL A 158 -17.27 -2.09 15.99
N GLY A 159 -17.36 -3.33 16.51
CA GLY A 159 -18.63 -4.01 16.79
C GLY A 159 -19.28 -4.66 15.57
N ASP A 160 -18.60 -4.75 14.43
CA ASP A 160 -19.15 -5.39 13.23
C ASP A 160 -19.18 -6.93 13.36
N LYS A 161 -18.14 -7.50 13.99
CA LYS A 161 -17.97 -8.95 14.15
C LYS A 161 -17.90 -9.36 15.62
N PRO A 162 -18.32 -10.60 15.95
CA PRO A 162 -18.12 -11.16 17.28
C PRO A 162 -16.64 -11.46 17.54
N SER A 163 -16.22 -11.47 18.81
CA SER A 163 -14.82 -11.72 19.21
C SER A 163 -14.22 -13.03 18.68
N LYS A 164 -15.06 -14.06 18.47
CA LYS A 164 -14.67 -15.36 17.88
C LYS A 164 -14.21 -15.26 16.41
N PHE A 165 -14.43 -14.11 15.76
CA PHE A 165 -14.00 -13.85 14.39
C PHE A 165 -12.49 -13.70 14.26
N VAL A 166 -11.81 -13.22 15.30
CA VAL A 166 -10.35 -13.07 15.31
C VAL A 166 -9.68 -14.43 15.25
N GLY A 167 -8.76 -14.60 14.29
CA GLY A 167 -8.09 -15.86 14.01
C GLY A 167 -8.89 -16.82 13.13
N SER A 168 -10.13 -16.46 12.74
CA SER A 168 -10.91 -17.26 11.81
C SER A 168 -10.40 -17.13 10.37
N ARG A 169 -10.86 -18.04 9.49
CA ARG A 169 -10.64 -17.98 8.04
C ARG A 169 -11.87 -17.49 7.28
N GLN A 170 -12.68 -16.65 7.94
CA GLN A 170 -13.91 -16.14 7.33
C GLN A 170 -13.59 -14.98 6.37
N TRP A 171 -14.26 -15.00 5.21
CA TRP A 171 -14.21 -13.92 4.24
C TRP A 171 -14.88 -12.65 4.81
N ILE A 172 -14.39 -11.49 4.37
CA ILE A 172 -15.03 -10.19 4.64
C ILE A 172 -15.66 -9.65 3.34
N GLY A 173 -16.82 -9.01 3.44
CA GLY A 173 -17.55 -8.46 2.31
C GLY A 173 -17.10 -7.03 1.94
N SER A 174 -17.57 -6.53 0.79
CA SER A 174 -17.29 -5.15 0.34
C SER A 174 -18.15 -4.08 1.03
N LEU A 175 -19.04 -4.48 1.96
CA LEU A 175 -19.96 -3.63 2.69
C LEU A 175 -19.95 -4.03 4.17
N GLU A 176 -19.19 -3.29 4.94
CA GLU A 176 -19.43 -3.04 6.37
C GLU A 176 -19.45 -1.50 6.48
N PRO A 177 -20.54 -0.89 6.95
CA PRO A 177 -20.89 0.49 6.63
C PRO A 177 -19.80 1.51 6.97
N ILE A 178 -19.47 2.35 5.99
CA ILE A 178 -18.82 3.65 6.18
C ILE A 178 -19.71 4.47 7.12
N GLY A 179 -19.48 4.33 8.43
CA GLY A 179 -20.16 5.03 9.50
C GLY A 179 -19.19 5.63 10.53
N LEU A 180 -17.92 5.84 10.16
CA LEU A 180 -16.84 6.21 11.09
C LEU A 180 -16.05 7.46 10.67
N PHE A 181 -16.70 8.40 9.98
CA PHE A 181 -16.16 9.75 9.75
C PHE A 181 -17.22 10.83 9.93
N SER A 182 -17.88 10.85 11.09
CA SER A 182 -18.65 12.01 11.55
C SER A 182 -18.13 12.51 12.88
#